data_AF-A0A6C8MYK7-F1
#
_entry.id   AF-A0A6C8MYK7-F1
#
_cell.length_a   1.000
_cell.length_b   1.000
_cell.length_c   1.000
_cell.angle_alpha   90.00
_cell.angle_beta   90.00
_cell.angle_gamma   90.00
#
_symmetry.space_group_name_H-M   'P 1'
#
loop_
_entity.id
_entity.type
_entity.pdbx_description
1 polymer ?
#
loop_
_entity_poly.entity_id
_entity_poly.type
_entity_poly.pdbx_seq_one_letter_code
_entity_poly.pdbx_strand_id
1 'polypeptide(L)'
;MKSVKEINADIELLGDKGQISDGSHTFEELYFHRMILFAAVCNADFSNCWKSKQHDDGSMFDDYFIVGITAQKGMFSYHYRMQYWDYFDVPELEFAPKWDGHTAKDVTRLLDI
;
A
#
# COMPACT_ATOMS: atom_id res chain seq x y z
N MET A 1 -20.87 14.39 22.40
CA MET A 1 -19.75 13.67 21.76
C MET A 1 -19.80 14.00 20.28
N LYS A 2 -18.67 14.30 19.63
CA LYS A 2 -18.66 14.52 18.17
C LYS A 2 -19.12 13.24 17.48
N SER A 3 -19.91 13.38 16.42
CA SER A 3 -20.23 12.29 15.50
C SER A 3 -18.97 11.85 14.75
N VAL A 4 -18.96 10.61 14.24
CA VAL A 4 -17.86 10.10 13.40
C VAL A 4 -17.60 11.02 12.20
N LYS A 5 -18.66 11.59 11.62
CA LYS A 5 -18.54 12.53 10.50
C LYS A 5 -17.79 13.80 10.89
N GLU A 6 -18.09 14.37 12.06
CA GLU A 6 -17.40 15.56 12.58
C GLU A 6 -15.94 15.24 12.92
N ILE A 7 -15.68 14.08 13.52
CA ILE A 7 -14.31 13.63 13.83
C ILE A 7 -13.49 13.50 12.54
N ASN A 8 -14.04 12.86 11.51
CA ASN A 8 -13.34 12.70 10.23
C ASN A 8 -13.06 14.04 9.55
N ALA A 9 -14.00 14.99 9.62
CA ALA A 9 -13.80 16.34 9.10
C ALA A 9 -12.67 17.07 9.84
N ASP A 10 -12.57 16.92 11.18
CA ASP A 10 -11.46 17.49 11.94
C ASP A 10 -10.12 16.83 11.58
N ILE A 11 -10.11 15.50 11.40
CA ILE A 11 -8.93 14.74 10.99
C ILE A 11 -8.41 15.18 9.62
N GLU A 12 -9.32 15.44 8.67
CA GLU A 12 -8.96 15.89 7.32
C GLU A 12 -8.16 17.21 7.35
N LEU A 13 -8.47 18.11 8.28
CA LEU A 13 -7.82 19.41 8.46
C LEU A 13 -6.42 19.33 9.10
N LEU A 14 -6.02 18.19 9.65
CA LEU A 14 -4.71 18.02 10.26
C LEU A 14 -3.61 17.92 9.18
N GLY A 15 -2.53 18.69 9.40
CA GLY A 15 -1.33 18.65 8.58
C GLY A 15 -0.54 17.34 8.71
N ASP A 16 -0.60 16.72 9.89
CA ASP A 16 -0.09 15.37 10.14
C ASP A 16 -1.20 14.50 10.73
N LYS A 17 -1.51 13.40 10.04
CA LYS A 17 -2.51 12.41 10.43
C LYS A 17 -1.88 11.16 11.06
N GLY A 18 -0.55 11.01 10.95
CA GLY A 18 0.17 9.80 11.36
C GLY A 18 -0.03 9.49 12.83
N GLN A 19 -0.03 10.52 13.68
CA GLN A 19 -0.14 10.42 15.14
C GLN A 19 -1.58 10.22 15.65
N ILE A 20 -2.59 10.22 14.77
CA ILE A 20 -3.96 9.94 15.18
C ILE A 20 -4.04 8.48 15.62
N SER A 21 -4.56 8.25 16.82
CA SER A 21 -4.72 6.92 17.39
C SER A 21 -6.18 6.52 17.53
N ASP A 22 -6.44 5.23 17.29
CA ASP A 22 -7.73 4.59 17.62
C ASP A 22 -7.80 4.10 19.08
N GLY A 23 -6.78 4.39 19.89
CA GLY A 23 -6.61 3.93 21.27
C GLY A 23 -5.75 2.67 21.42
N SER A 24 -5.41 1.99 20.32
CA SER A 24 -4.51 0.84 20.28
C SER A 24 -3.26 1.11 19.44
N HIS A 25 -3.44 1.71 18.26
CA HIS A 25 -2.37 2.07 17.34
C HIS A 25 -2.59 3.46 16.77
N THR A 26 -1.52 4.09 16.32
CA THR A 26 -1.54 5.27 15.45
C THR A 26 -1.74 4.87 13.99
N PHE A 27 -2.22 5.78 13.15
CA PHE A 27 -2.31 5.51 11.70
C PHE A 27 -0.95 5.19 11.10
N GLU A 28 0.11 5.86 11.54
CA GLU A 28 1.48 5.58 11.09
C GLU A 28 1.91 4.15 11.42
N GLU A 29 1.66 3.68 12.66
CA GLU A 29 1.93 2.29 13.05
C GLU A 29 1.12 1.30 12.21
N LEU A 30 -0.16 1.56 11.97
CA LEU A 30 -1.00 0.68 11.14
C LEU A 30 -0.51 0.61 9.70
N TYR A 31 -0.11 1.72 9.10
CA TYR A 31 0.44 1.74 7.75
C TYR A 31 1.81 1.04 7.67
N PHE A 32 2.65 1.21 8.70
CA PHE A 32 3.93 0.52 8.79
C PHE A 32 3.73 -1.00 8.95
N HIS A 33 2.85 -1.44 9.84
CA HIS A 33 2.52 -2.87 9.99
C HIS A 33 1.98 -3.47 8.70
N ARG A 34 1.06 -2.77 8.01
CA ARG A 34 0.54 -3.21 6.71
C ARG A 34 1.65 -3.38 5.68
N MET A 35 2.59 -2.44 5.63
CA MET A 35 3.74 -2.51 4.73
C MET A 35 4.62 -3.73 5.03
N ILE A 36 4.99 -3.94 6.30
CA ILE A 36 5.82 -5.07 6.72
C ILE A 36 5.13 -6.42 6.45
N LEU A 37 3.84 -6.54 6.75
CA LEU A 37 3.08 -7.76 6.46
C LEU A 37 3.00 -8.02 4.96
N PHE A 38 2.80 -6.97 4.15
CA PHE A 38 2.78 -7.10 2.69
C PHE A 38 4.15 -7.51 2.14
N ALA A 39 5.24 -6.94 2.67
CA ALA A 39 6.61 -7.35 2.35
C ALA A 39 6.88 -8.80 2.72
N ALA A 40 6.44 -9.24 3.91
CA ALA A 40 6.58 -10.63 4.34
C ALA A 40 5.87 -11.61 3.39
N VAL A 41 4.67 -11.27 2.93
CA VAL A 41 3.92 -12.06 1.93
C VAL A 41 4.68 -12.08 0.59
N CYS A 42 5.08 -10.91 0.09
CA CYS A 42 5.77 -10.78 -1.19
C CYS A 42 7.10 -11.56 -1.24
N ASN A 43 7.85 -11.51 -0.15
CA ASN A 43 9.15 -12.17 -0.04
C ASN A 43 9.03 -13.68 0.23
N ALA A 44 7.89 -14.15 0.74
CA ALA A 44 7.63 -15.58 0.96
C ALA A 44 7.31 -16.32 -0.34
N ASP A 45 6.58 -15.68 -1.27
CA ASP A 45 6.32 -16.20 -2.62
C ASP A 45 6.40 -15.07 -3.66
N PHE A 46 7.55 -14.99 -4.32
CA PHE A 46 7.83 -13.95 -5.31
C PHE A 46 7.20 -14.22 -6.69
N SER A 47 6.60 -15.38 -6.92
CA SER A 47 6.22 -15.83 -8.28
C SER A 47 5.23 -14.90 -8.99
N ASN A 48 4.39 -14.21 -8.21
CA ASN A 48 3.39 -13.26 -8.70
C ASN A 48 3.61 -11.81 -8.23
N CYS A 49 4.72 -11.55 -7.54
CA CYS A 49 5.01 -10.27 -6.92
C CYS A 49 5.95 -9.43 -7.78
N TRP A 50 5.80 -8.11 -7.72
CA TRP A 50 6.61 -7.17 -8.47
C TRP A 50 6.70 -5.84 -7.74
N LYS A 51 7.77 -5.10 -7.99
CA LYS A 51 7.92 -3.70 -7.59
C LYS A 51 8.33 -2.83 -8.78
N SER A 52 7.99 -1.55 -8.77
CA SER A 52 8.42 -0.60 -9.79
C SER A 52 8.52 0.80 -9.23
N LYS A 53 9.44 1.59 -9.80
CA LYS A 53 9.56 3.03 -9.52
C LYS A 53 8.63 3.89 -10.38
N GLN A 54 7.91 3.29 -11.34
CA GLN A 54 7.03 4.01 -12.25
C GLN A 54 5.70 3.27 -12.44
N HIS A 55 4.62 4.03 -12.63
CA HIS A 55 3.34 3.51 -13.09
C HIS A 55 3.43 3.02 -14.55
N ASP A 56 2.34 2.45 -15.08
CA ASP A 56 2.30 1.99 -16.48
C ASP A 56 2.51 3.11 -17.51
N ASP A 57 2.20 4.36 -17.13
CA ASP A 57 2.35 5.56 -17.95
C ASP A 57 3.65 6.35 -17.70
N GLY A 58 4.55 5.82 -16.87
CA GLY A 58 5.82 6.47 -16.50
C GLY A 58 5.71 7.53 -15.41
N SER A 59 4.50 7.84 -14.90
CA SER A 59 4.32 8.73 -13.76
C SER A 59 4.66 8.04 -12.43
N MET A 60 4.90 8.83 -11.38
CA MET A 60 4.99 8.35 -9.99
C MET A 60 4.78 9.52 -9.01
N PHE A 61 4.42 9.22 -7.77
CA PHE A 61 4.46 10.22 -6.69
C PHE A 61 5.90 10.45 -6.21
N ASP A 62 6.21 11.70 -5.87
CA ASP A 62 7.56 12.08 -5.47
C ASP A 62 8.00 11.32 -4.20
N ASP A 63 9.16 10.64 -4.26
CA ASP A 63 9.70 9.77 -3.20
C ASP A 63 8.87 8.50 -2.89
N TYR A 64 8.12 7.97 -3.86
CA TYR A 64 7.39 6.69 -3.75
C TYR A 64 7.85 5.64 -4.76
N PHE A 65 7.53 4.40 -4.44
CA PHE A 65 7.47 3.29 -5.38
C PHE A 65 6.13 2.55 -5.23
N ILE A 66 5.83 1.67 -6.18
CA ILE A 66 4.67 0.78 -6.15
C ILE A 66 5.13 -0.67 -6.08
N VAL A 67 4.42 -1.48 -5.30
CA VAL A 67 4.62 -2.92 -5.19
C VAL A 67 3.26 -3.61 -5.26
N GLY A 68 3.18 -4.74 -5.94
CA GLY A 68 1.93 -5.46 -6.11
C GLY A 68 2.08 -6.95 -6.29
N ILE A 69 0.95 -7.64 -6.14
CA ILE A 69 0.79 -9.07 -6.41
C ILE A 69 -0.25 -9.25 -7.50
N THR A 70 0.06 -10.08 -8.50
CA THR A 70 -0.87 -10.45 -9.56
C THR A 70 -1.63 -11.71 -9.15
N ALA A 71 -2.76 -11.54 -8.44
CA ALA A 71 -3.60 -12.67 -8.02
C ALA A 71 -4.55 -13.13 -9.14
N GLN A 72 -5.14 -14.32 -8.99
CA GLN A 72 -6.05 -14.90 -9.98
C GLN A 72 -7.26 -14.00 -10.30
N LYS A 73 -7.74 -13.25 -9.31
CA LYS A 73 -8.92 -12.37 -9.42
C LYS A 73 -8.57 -10.92 -9.80
N GLY A 74 -7.34 -10.66 -10.22
CA GLY A 74 -6.82 -9.33 -10.52
C GLY A 74 -5.70 -8.92 -9.57
N MET A 75 -5.05 -7.79 -9.87
CA MET A 75 -3.90 -7.36 -9.07
C MET A 75 -4.36 -6.73 -7.75
N PHE A 76 -3.41 -6.64 -6.82
CA PHE A 76 -3.53 -5.76 -5.67
C PHE A 76 -2.18 -5.12 -5.37
N SER A 77 -2.15 -3.80 -5.17
CA SER A 77 -0.90 -3.04 -5.08
C SER A 77 -0.97 -1.91 -4.04
N TYR A 78 0.21 -1.48 -3.58
CA TYR A 78 0.38 -0.37 -2.66
C TYR A 78 1.53 0.53 -3.09
N HIS A 79 1.38 1.82 -2.78
CA HIS A 79 2.45 2.80 -2.84
C HIS A 79 3.11 2.95 -1.48
N TYR A 80 4.43 2.92 -1.45
CA TYR A 80 5.24 3.14 -0.24
C TYR A 80 6.39 4.11 -0.53
N ARG A 81 6.91 4.76 0.53
CA ARG A 81 8.05 5.66 0.43
C ARG A 81 9.32 4.90 0.04
N MET A 82 10.20 5.52 -0.75
CA MET A 82 11.44 4.90 -1.23
C MET A 82 12.34 4.38 -0.10
N GLN A 83 12.29 4.97 1.10
CA GLN A 83 13.03 4.45 2.26
C GLN A 83 12.68 2.99 2.62
N TYR A 84 11.52 2.48 2.16
CA TYR A 84 11.09 1.11 2.39
C TYR A 84 11.37 0.16 1.22
N TRP A 85 12.03 0.64 0.16
CA TRP A 85 12.28 -0.13 -1.07
C TRP A 85 12.96 -1.48 -0.82
N ASP A 86 13.93 -1.51 0.10
CA ASP A 86 14.75 -2.68 0.39
C ASP A 86 14.05 -3.71 1.29
N TYR A 87 12.86 -3.43 1.83
CA TYR A 87 12.06 -4.45 2.51
C TYR A 87 11.44 -5.46 1.54
N PHE A 88 11.36 -5.12 0.25
CA PHE A 88 10.73 -5.95 -0.78
C PHE A 88 11.80 -6.60 -1.66
N ASP A 89 12.01 -7.90 -1.50
CA ASP A 89 12.92 -8.70 -2.31
C ASP A 89 12.13 -9.45 -3.40
N VAL A 90 11.64 -8.68 -4.36
CA VAL A 90 10.83 -9.15 -5.49
C VAL A 90 11.31 -8.51 -6.80
N PRO A 91 11.00 -9.11 -7.97
CA PRO A 91 11.42 -8.57 -9.26
C PRO A 91 11.05 -7.09 -9.45
N GLU A 92 12.03 -6.30 -9.88
CA GLU A 92 11.82 -4.91 -10.31
C GLU A 92 11.38 -4.88 -11.78
N LEU A 93 10.27 -4.19 -12.05
CA LEU A 93 9.78 -3.89 -13.38
C LEU A 93 10.10 -2.44 -13.74
N GLU A 94 10.43 -2.20 -15.02
CA GLU A 94 10.63 -0.85 -15.54
C GLU A 94 9.36 0.01 -15.32
N PHE A 95 8.19 -0.56 -15.61
CA PHE A 95 6.88 0.04 -15.38
C PHE A 95 5.96 -0.96 -14.67
N ALA A 96 5.15 -0.46 -13.73
CA ALA A 96 4.09 -1.26 -13.12
C ALA A 96 3.04 -1.72 -14.16
N PRO A 97 2.35 -2.85 -13.95
CA PRO A 97 1.18 -3.21 -14.73
C PRO A 97 0.09 -2.14 -14.62
N LYS A 98 -0.68 -1.98 -15.71
CA LYS A 98 -1.80 -1.03 -15.76
C LYS A 98 -2.83 -1.31 -14.67
N TRP A 99 -3.16 -0.28 -13.89
CA TRP A 99 -4.12 -0.40 -12.78
C TRP A 99 -5.48 -0.94 -13.26
N ASP A 100 -5.97 -1.97 -12.56
CA ASP A 100 -7.21 -2.68 -12.88
C ASP A 100 -8.45 -2.11 -12.16
N GLY A 101 -8.28 -1.00 -11.44
CA GLY A 101 -9.36 -0.35 -10.70
C GLY A 101 -9.60 -0.91 -9.29
N HIS A 102 -8.72 -1.78 -8.76
CA HIS A 102 -8.88 -2.31 -7.40
C HIS A 102 -8.90 -1.21 -6.35
N THR A 103 -9.70 -1.45 -5.30
CA THR A 103 -9.89 -0.55 -4.16
C THR A 103 -9.57 -1.26 -2.85
N ALA A 104 -9.67 -0.57 -1.71
CA ALA A 104 -9.51 -1.21 -0.41
C ALA A 104 -10.46 -2.42 -0.18
N LYS A 105 -11.60 -2.49 -0.87
CA LYS A 105 -12.54 -3.61 -0.79
C LYS A 105 -11.98 -4.90 -1.41
N ASP A 106 -11.01 -4.77 -2.29
CA ASP A 106 -10.41 -5.87 -3.05
C ASP A 106 -9.22 -6.52 -2.32
N VAL A 107 -8.89 -6.09 -1.10
CA VAL A 107 -7.76 -6.64 -0.32
C VAL A 107 -7.86 -8.15 -0.10
N THR A 108 -9.08 -8.69 -0.11
CA THR A 108 -9.33 -10.13 0.03
C THR A 108 -8.85 -10.96 -1.16
N ARG A 109 -8.51 -10.34 -2.31
CA ARG A 109 -7.82 -11.02 -3.42
C ARG A 109 -6.48 -11.63 -2.99
N LEU A 110 -5.86 -11.07 -1.95
CA LEU A 110 -4.62 -11.59 -1.35
C LEU A 110 -4.80 -12.93 -0.64
N LEU A 111 -6.03 -13.42 -0.44
CA LEU A 111 -6.28 -14.75 0.12
C LEU A 111 -6.23 -15.86 -0.94
N ASP A 112 -6.17 -15.50 -2.22
CA ASP A 112 -6.12 -16.43 -3.36
C ASP A 112 -4.74 -16.45 -4.04
N ILE A 113 -3.69 -15.96 -3.36
CA ILE A 113 -2.31 -15.90 -3.87
C ILE A 113 -1.57 -17.23 -3.69
#